data_AF-A0A2N6EM12-F1
#
_entry.id   AF-A0A2N6EM12-F1
#
_cell.length_a   1.000
_cell.length_b   1.000
_cell.length_c   1.000
_cell.angle_alpha   90.00
_cell.angle_beta   90.00
_cell.angle_gamma   90.00
#
_symmetry.space_group_name_H-M   'P 1'
#
loop_
_entity.id
_entity.type
_entity.pdbx_description
1 polymer ?
#
loop_
_entity_poly.entity_id
_entity_poly.type
_entity_poly.pdbx_seq_one_letter_code
_entity_poly.pdbx_strand_id
1 'polypeptide(L)' 'MLKKFRIRKNEKGFTLIELLIVVAIIGILAAIAIPQFASYRKKAFDSAAQSDIKTMKTELEGYYTDNFIYPDTP' A
#
# COMPACT_ATOMS: atom_id res chain seq x y z
N MET A 1 -26.18 -40.33 -45.29
CA MET A 1 -26.00 -39.69 -43.96
C MET A 1 -24.90 -38.64 -44.06
N LEU A 2 -25.29 -37.36 -44.18
CA LEU A 2 -24.36 -36.22 -44.25
C LEU A 2 -23.90 -35.85 -42.83
N LYS A 3 -22.65 -36.14 -42.50
CA LYS A 3 -22.03 -35.70 -41.22
C LYS A 3 -21.79 -34.19 -41.27
N LYS A 4 -22.57 -33.46 -40.49
CA LYS A 4 -22.50 -32.00 -40.31
C LYS A 4 -21.28 -31.65 -39.43
N PHE A 5 -20.48 -30.72 -39.96
CA PHE A 5 -19.50 -29.81 -39.34
C PHE A 5 -19.17 -29.89 -37.84
N ARG A 6 -17.87 -29.86 -37.54
CA ARG A 6 -17.35 -29.09 -36.40
C ARG A 6 -16.05 -28.39 -36.80
N ILE A 7 -16.18 -27.16 -37.32
CA ILE A 7 -15.05 -26.22 -37.43
C ILE A 7 -14.56 -25.99 -35.99
N ARG A 8 -13.30 -26.35 -35.71
CA ARG A 8 -12.67 -25.97 -34.44
C ARG A 8 -12.63 -24.45 -34.41
N LYS A 9 -13.28 -23.84 -33.43
CA LYS A 9 -13.16 -22.40 -33.17
C LYS A 9 -11.67 -22.08 -33.04
N ASN A 10 -11.21 -21.07 -33.77
CA ASN A 10 -9.89 -20.49 -33.68
C ASN A 10 -9.57 -20.14 -32.21
N GLU A 11 -8.85 -21.01 -31.50
CA GLU A 11 -8.20 -20.64 -30.24
C GLU A 11 -6.99 -19.79 -30.62
N LYS A 12 -7.21 -18.47 -30.73
CA LYS A 12 -6.12 -17.51 -30.92
C LYS A 12 -5.33 -17.45 -29.61
N GLY A 13 -4.10 -17.96 -29.62
CA GLY A 13 -3.14 -17.73 -28.55
C GLY A 13 -2.76 -16.25 -28.46
N PHE A 14 -2.29 -15.84 -27.28
CA PHE A 14 -1.79 -14.49 -27.02
C PHE A 14 -0.48 -14.24 -27.78
N THR A 15 -0.28 -13.02 -28.27
CA THR A 15 0.93 -12.65 -28.99
C THR A 15 2.04 -12.22 -28.02
N LEU A 16 3.30 -12.45 -28.41
CA LEU A 16 4.45 -11.97 -27.63
C LEU A 16 4.47 -10.44 -27.49
N ILE A 17 3.95 -9.73 -28.50
CA ILE A 17 3.86 -8.27 -28.49
C ILE A 17 2.89 -7.80 -27.40
N GLU A 18 1.73 -8.45 -27.26
CA GLU A 18 0.80 -8.10 -26.20
C GLU A 18 1.42 -8.35 -24.82
N LEU A 19 2.20 -9.43 -24.63
CA LEU A 19 2.89 -9.69 -23.35
C LEU A 19 3.92 -8.62 -23.05
N LEU A 20 4.69 -8.23 -24.05
CA LEU A 20 5.77 -7.25 -23.92
C LEU A 20 5.20 -5.89 -23.48
N ILE A 21 4.11 -5.46 -24.10
CA ILE A 21 3.44 -4.19 -23.73
C ILE A 21 2.91 -4.26 -22.29
N VAL A 22 2.31 -5.38 -21.89
CA VAL A 22 1.80 -5.56 -20.52
C VAL A 22 2.93 -5.47 -19.49
N VAL A 23 4.04 -6.18 -19.71
CA VAL A 23 5.19 -6.15 -18.80
C VAL A 23 5.83 -4.76 -18.77
N ALA A 24 5.89 -4.06 -19.90
CA ALA A 24 6.40 -2.69 -19.96
C ALA A 24 5.53 -1.73 -19.12
N ILE A 25 4.20 -1.80 -19.23
CA ILE A 25 3.29 -0.97 -18.43
C ILE A 25 3.42 -1.30 -16.94
N ILE A 26 3.43 -2.58 -16.57
CA ILE A 26 3.60 -3.01 -15.17
C ILE A 26 4.97 -2.55 -14.64
N GLY A 27 6.03 -2.61 -15.44
CA GLY A 27 7.36 -2.14 -15.07
C GLY A 27 7.40 -0.65 -14.75
N ILE A 28 6.77 0.18 -15.58
CA ILE A 28 6.67 1.64 -15.35
C ILE A 28 5.89 1.92 -14.06
N LEU A 29 4.73 1.26 -13.89
CA LEU A 29 3.91 1.44 -12.68
C LEU A 29 4.66 1.00 -11.43
N ALA A 30 5.35 -0.15 -11.45
CA ALA A 30 6.12 -0.67 -10.33
C ALA A 30 7.31 0.24 -9.97
N ALA A 31 8.01 0.78 -10.97
CA ALA A 31 9.14 1.69 -10.75
C ALA A 31 8.74 2.96 -9.97
N ILE A 32 7.52 3.47 -10.18
CA ILE A 32 6.99 4.63 -9.45
C ILE A 32 6.37 4.20 -8.12
N ALA A 33 5.58 3.14 -8.13
CA ALA A 33 4.78 2.71 -6.98
C ALA A 33 5.64 2.21 -5.80
N ILE A 34 6.72 1.47 -6.05
CA ILE A 34 7.56 0.90 -5.00
C ILE A 34 8.21 1.99 -4.11
N PRO A 35 8.98 2.96 -4.64
CA PRO A 35 9.58 4.00 -3.81
C PRO A 35 8.53 4.92 -3.16
N GLN A 36 7.43 5.22 -3.88
CA GLN A 36 6.33 6.02 -3.33
C GLN A 36 5.68 5.32 -2.12
N PHE A 37 5.38 4.03 -2.23
CA PHE A 37 4.79 3.25 -1.15
C PHE A 37 5.72 3.14 0.06
N ALA A 38 7.02 2.93 -0.17
CA ALA A 38 8.01 2.92 0.91
C ALA A 38 8.07 4.26 1.68
N SER A 39 8.07 5.38 0.94
CA SER A 39 8.01 6.73 1.52
C SER A 39 6.70 6.97 2.28
N TYR A 40 5.56 6.54 1.71
CA TYR A 40 4.26 6.65 2.36
C TYR A 40 4.20 5.87 3.67
N ARG A 41 4.72 4.64 3.70
CA ARG A 41 4.78 3.83 4.92
C ARG A 41 5.63 4.50 6.00
N LYS A 42 6.78 5.08 5.62
CA LYS A 42 7.63 5.83 6.56
C LYS A 42 6.88 7.03 7.13
N LYS A 43 6.25 7.84 6.28
CA LYS A 43 5.44 8.99 6.72
C LYS A 43 4.29 8.57 7.64
N ALA A 44 3.62 7.45 7.35
CA ALA A 44 2.56 6.93 8.19
C ALA A 44 3.08 6.52 9.57
N PHE A 45 4.24 5.87 9.64
CA PHE A 45 4.90 5.54 10.90
C PHE A 45 5.30 6.79 11.69
N ASP A 46 5.93 7.76 11.04
CA ASP A 46 6.33 9.03 11.68
C ASP A 46 5.09 9.79 12.18
N SER A 47 4.01 9.81 11.41
CA SER A 47 2.73 10.44 11.79
C SER A 47 2.07 9.74 12.97
N ALA A 48 2.14 8.40 13.04
CA ALA A 48 1.61 7.64 14.16
C ALA A 48 2.40 7.96 15.44
N ALA A 49 3.74 7.90 15.37
CA ALA A 49 4.60 8.25 16.50
C ALA A 49 4.37 9.69 17.01
N GLN A 50 4.16 10.65 16.09
CA GLN A 50 3.81 12.02 16.48
C GLN A 50 2.45 12.11 17.18
N SER A 51 1.47 11.33 16.73
CA SER A 51 0.15 11.26 17.36
C SER A 51 0.24 10.66 18.77
N ASP A 52 1.03 9.60 18.93
CA ASP A 52 1.22 8.93 20.21
C ASP A 52 1.88 9.89 21.23
N ILE A 53 2.96 10.57 20.82
CA ILE A 53 3.63 11.58 21.69
C ILE A 53 2.66 12.71 22.07
N LYS A 54 1.84 13.19 21.14
CA LYS A 54 0.85 14.24 21.43
C LYS A 54 -0.20 13.76 22.44
N THR A 55 -0.61 12.50 22.33
CA THR A 55 -1.56 11.88 23.25
C THR A 55 -0.96 11.77 24.65
N MET A 56 0.24 11.19 24.75
CA MET A 56 0.98 11.09 26.02
C MET A 56 1.19 12.46 26.66
N LYS A 57 1.58 13.47 25.88
CA LYS A 57 1.74 14.84 26.37
C LYS A 57 0.44 15.36 26.99
N THR A 58 -0.67 15.17 26.30
CA THR A 58 -1.99 15.64 26.76
C THR A 58 -2.38 14.94 28.08
N GLU A 59 -2.10 13.64 28.19
CA GLU A 59 -2.35 12.86 29.40
C GLU A 59 -1.47 13.32 30.57
N LEU A 60 -0.18 13.55 30.33
CA LEU A 60 0.76 14.05 31.34
C LEU A 60 0.40 15.45 31.83
N GLU A 61 0.02 16.35 30.91
CA GLU A 61 -0.48 17.69 31.25
C GLU A 61 -1.78 17.63 32.06
N GLY A 62 -2.67 16.69 31.72
CA GLY A 62 -3.87 16.38 32.51
C GLY A 62 -3.52 15.94 33.93
N TYR A 63 -2.62 14.97 34.07
CA TYR A 63 -2.18 14.47 35.39
C TYR A 63 -1.54 15.58 36.24
N TYR A 64 -0.71 16.41 35.63
CA TYR A 64 -0.08 17.54 36.32
C TYR A 64 -1.11 18.58 36.77
N THR A 65 -2.16 18.82 35.97
CA THR A 65 -3.24 19.73 36.34
C THR A 65 -3.97 19.27 37.60
N ASP A 66 -4.15 17.96 37.76
CA ASP A 66 -4.85 17.38 38.92
C ASP A 66 -3.96 17.22 40.16
N ASN A 67 -2.68 16.87 39.97
CA ASN A 67 -1.78 16.47 41.07
C ASN A 67 -0.65 17.47 41.36
N PHE A 68 -0.47 18.49 40.52
CA PHE A 68 0.65 19.46 40.56
C PHE A 68 2.06 18.83 40.53
N ILE A 69 2.14 17.57 40.10
CA ILE A 69 3.38 16.81 39.93
C ILE A 69 3.24 15.94 38.68
N TYR A 70 4.34 15.69 37.97
CA TYR A 70 4.35 14.72 36.87
C TYR A 70 4.55 13.30 37.44
N PRO A 71 4.06 12.25 36.75
CA PRO A 71 4.29 10.87 37.17
C PRO A 71 5.78 10.53 37.24
N ASP A 72 6.17 9.84 38.31
CA ASP A 72 7.56 9.50 38.63
C ASP A 72 8.11 8.37 37.73
N THR A 73 7.22 7.65 37.05
CA THR A 73 7.52 6.53 36.14
C THR A 73 6.76 6.69 34.82
N PRO A 74 7.35 6.26 33.68
CA PRO A 74 6.71 6.32 32.37
C PRO A 74 5.39 5.52 32.29
#